data_AF-A0A961FVR7-F1
#
_entry.id   AF-A0A961FVR7-F1
#
_cell.length_a   1.000
_cell.length_b   1.000
_cell.length_c   1.000
_cell.angle_alpha   90.00
_cell.angle_beta   90.00
_cell.angle_gamma   90.00
#
_symmetry.space_group_name_H-M   'P 1'
#
loop_
_entity.id
_entity.type
_entity.pdbx_description
1 polymer ?
#
loop_
_entity_poly.entity_id
_entity_poly.type
_entity_poly.pdbx_seq_one_letter_code
_entity_poly.pdbx_strand_id
1 'polypeptide(L)'
;MITRDFVEEDQQLQRFAATPQDRKPRFNWADVAQAAHHAPAESRLFVQVGDQRRQFDAGEIADTVGNAVTDLALSRNQEDIFNEENRQLVAGIAESVRRELLAECGEDGEPRVLSEDQIAAIIERVLIRNNAHDVAKSLVIRRKTAPVRKPGDPKGVGAGATDRSGKPLCKVIRRSGEVVAWNPNKIEVAVRSAFLSLGMDSGPASDVSRAMTDQIARGGQEYIHIEDLQDRVQEELMKQGHYKVAAAYIIYRDHRAGQRKSERRHSDLDEDSAQESMILVKTADGDSYLWDGLDLRRRIDFGMIGLDLCLTADEIEHELRRAFFSEMTVGDLKKTVILNAKSLIERDGDFAVFAGRILLTYIYEEVLGWDIVRDGIAALPLFHRRAFKANLLRGIQIERLSDRLTRFNLDKLAQAIDPVADLDFDYLGIQTLYDRYLIVDKTAGRHQRIETPQLFWMRVAMGLFIDEQENPEDLVISLYNLYKSRRFCSSTPTLFNSGTPHSQLSSCYLYKVDDSIESIMLRGIAENAFLSKWAGGLGGSWTAVRGTGGYIKGTNGESQGVIPFLKMHNDQLVAVNQGGKRRGSGCAYLETWHNDIADFLELRRNTGDERRRAHDMNTANWIPDLFMKR
;
A
#
# COMPACT_ATOMS: atom_id res chain seq x y z
N MET A 1 -5.22 -6.27 35.22
CA MET A 1 -4.97 -6.42 33.77
C MET A 1 -6.23 -7.08 33.20
N ILE A 2 -6.87 -6.51 32.17
CA ILE A 2 -8.13 -7.07 31.64
C ILE A 2 -7.81 -8.43 31.00
N THR A 3 -8.31 -9.52 31.59
CA THR A 3 -8.15 -10.89 31.08
C THR A 3 -9.24 -11.23 30.06
N ARG A 4 -9.05 -12.30 29.28
CA ARG A 4 -10.06 -12.81 28.32
C ARG A 4 -11.39 -13.11 29.00
N ASP A 5 -11.32 -13.73 30.19
CA ASP A 5 -12.47 -14.06 31.05
C ASP A 5 -13.28 -12.81 31.43
N PHE A 6 -12.60 -11.68 31.69
CA PHE A 6 -13.24 -10.41 32.05
C PHE A 6 -14.11 -9.84 30.92
N VAL A 7 -13.72 -10.03 29.65
CA VAL A 7 -14.51 -9.54 28.49
C VAL A 7 -15.72 -10.44 28.26
N GLU A 8 -15.61 -11.74 28.51
CA GLU A 8 -16.72 -12.70 28.43
C GLU A 8 -17.74 -12.47 29.55
N GLU A 9 -17.28 -12.23 30.79
CA GLU A 9 -18.14 -11.80 31.91
C GLU A 9 -18.89 -10.51 31.59
N ASP A 10 -18.22 -9.49 31.04
CA ASP A 10 -18.84 -8.21 30.66
C ASP A 10 -19.92 -8.35 29.57
N GLN A 11 -19.79 -9.34 28.69
CA GLN A 11 -20.81 -9.67 27.70
C GLN A 11 -22.03 -10.33 28.33
N GLN A 12 -21.82 -11.30 29.21
CA GLN A 12 -22.92 -11.93 29.93
C GLN A 12 -23.65 -10.89 30.79
N LEU A 13 -22.92 -10.00 31.46
CA LEU A 13 -23.48 -8.90 32.21
C LEU A 13 -24.33 -7.97 31.34
N GLN A 14 -23.86 -7.60 30.14
CA GLN A 14 -24.66 -6.81 29.19
C GLN A 14 -25.92 -7.55 28.70
N ARG A 15 -25.83 -8.87 28.46
CA ARG A 15 -26.97 -9.71 28.06
C ARG A 15 -28.01 -9.80 29.18
N PHE A 16 -27.58 -10.07 30.41
CA PHE A 16 -28.48 -10.13 31.55
C PHE A 16 -29.06 -8.75 31.84
N ALA A 17 -28.27 -7.67 31.89
CA ALA A 17 -28.79 -6.32 32.07
C ALA A 17 -29.87 -5.93 31.04
N ALA A 18 -29.72 -6.34 29.77
CA ALA A 18 -30.72 -6.11 28.72
C ALA A 18 -31.93 -7.06 28.76
N THR A 19 -31.87 -8.17 29.51
CA THR A 19 -32.96 -9.12 29.65
C THR A 19 -34.06 -8.54 30.54
N PRO A 20 -35.33 -8.52 30.10
CA PRO A 20 -36.39 -7.92 30.90
C PRO A 20 -36.66 -8.71 32.18
N GLN A 21 -37.11 -8.00 33.21
CA GLN A 21 -37.13 -8.46 34.60
C GLN A 21 -38.17 -9.57 34.88
N ASP A 22 -39.08 -9.80 33.94
CA ASP A 22 -40.02 -10.92 33.90
C ASP A 22 -39.35 -12.26 33.57
N ARG A 23 -38.18 -12.23 32.93
CA ARG A 23 -37.39 -13.43 32.55
C ARG A 23 -36.24 -13.74 33.52
N LYS A 24 -36.19 -13.06 34.66
CA LYS A 24 -35.14 -13.23 35.70
C LYS A 24 -35.75 -13.73 37.01
N PRO A 25 -34.95 -14.39 37.87
CA PRO A 25 -35.36 -14.68 39.25
C PRO A 25 -35.78 -13.39 39.96
N ARG A 26 -36.94 -13.40 40.62
CA ARG A 26 -37.43 -12.27 41.43
C ARG A 26 -37.05 -12.49 42.89
N PHE A 27 -36.32 -11.54 43.45
CA PHE A 27 -35.98 -11.50 44.87
C PHE A 27 -36.58 -10.25 45.49
N ASN A 28 -37.05 -10.35 46.73
CA ASN A 28 -37.61 -9.20 47.45
C ASN A 28 -36.48 -8.41 48.12
N TRP A 29 -35.73 -7.65 47.34
CA TRP A 29 -34.61 -6.85 47.83
C TRP A 29 -35.09 -5.66 48.68
N ALA A 30 -36.29 -5.12 48.41
CA ALA A 30 -36.90 -4.04 49.21
C ALA A 30 -37.04 -4.40 50.71
N ASP A 31 -37.42 -5.63 51.04
CA ASP A 31 -37.57 -6.09 52.43
C ASP A 31 -36.23 -6.11 53.19
N VAL A 32 -35.11 -6.24 52.48
CA VAL A 32 -33.76 -6.28 53.07
C VAL A 32 -33.36 -4.94 53.68
N ALA A 33 -33.96 -3.83 53.23
CA ALA A 33 -33.78 -2.50 53.82
C ALA A 33 -34.75 -2.17 54.96
N GLN A 34 -35.82 -2.97 55.17
CA GLN A 34 -36.88 -2.68 56.16
C GLN A 34 -36.54 -3.08 57.61
N ALA A 35 -35.31 -2.83 58.07
CA ALA A 35 -34.91 -3.04 59.46
C ALA A 35 -34.91 -1.76 60.33
N ALA A 36 -35.34 -0.61 59.82
CA ALA A 36 -35.43 0.63 60.59
C ALA A 36 -36.80 1.30 60.45
N HIS A 37 -37.49 1.51 61.57
CA HIS A 37 -38.70 2.32 61.65
C HIS A 37 -38.48 3.70 61.00
N HIS A 38 -39.44 4.14 60.17
CA HIS A 38 -39.46 5.43 59.48
C HIS A 38 -38.99 6.57 60.39
N ALA A 39 -37.78 7.09 60.14
CA ALA A 39 -37.28 8.23 60.88
C ALA A 39 -37.96 9.51 60.38
N PRO A 40 -38.34 10.48 61.24
CA PRO A 40 -39.01 11.71 60.82
C PRO A 40 -38.22 12.58 59.82
N ALA A 41 -36.91 12.31 59.64
CA ALA A 41 -36.06 12.94 58.65
C ALA A 41 -36.27 12.40 57.21
N GLU A 42 -36.76 11.17 57.03
CA GLU A 42 -36.99 10.57 55.70
C GLU A 42 -38.21 11.17 55.00
N SER A 43 -39.20 11.65 55.77
CA SER A 43 -40.34 12.44 55.29
C SER A 43 -39.99 13.79 54.63
N ARG A 44 -38.70 14.15 54.58
CA ARG A 44 -38.20 15.42 54.02
C ARG A 44 -37.47 15.24 52.68
N LEU A 45 -37.31 14.00 52.21
CA LEU A 45 -36.66 13.67 50.95
C LEU A 45 -37.71 13.32 49.88
N PHE A 46 -37.65 14.02 48.75
CA PHE A 46 -38.52 13.75 47.61
C PHE A 46 -37.68 13.40 46.38
N VAL A 47 -38.11 12.37 45.65
CA VAL A 47 -37.54 12.00 44.35
C VAL A 47 -38.42 12.57 43.25
N GLN A 48 -37.82 13.32 42.32
CA GLN A 48 -38.52 13.84 41.16
C GLN A 48 -38.38 12.90 39.97
N VAL A 49 -39.51 12.31 39.58
CA VAL A 49 -39.65 11.37 38.44
C VAL A 49 -40.51 12.06 37.38
N GLY A 50 -39.87 12.73 36.43
CA GLY A 50 -40.56 13.60 35.47
C GLY A 50 -41.24 14.78 36.17
N ASP A 51 -42.55 14.95 35.95
CA ASP A 51 -43.36 15.99 36.60
C ASP A 51 -43.96 15.55 37.96
N GLN A 52 -43.71 14.31 38.40
CA GLN A 52 -44.23 13.78 39.67
C GLN A 52 -43.17 13.79 40.77
N ARG A 53 -43.55 14.26 41.96
CA ARG A 53 -42.74 14.16 43.19
C ARG A 53 -43.22 12.96 44.02
N ARG A 54 -42.32 12.04 44.33
CA ARG A 54 -42.58 10.89 45.20
C ARG A 54 -41.75 11.00 46.47
N GLN A 55 -42.28 10.48 47.57
CA GLN A 55 -41.52 10.41 48.81
C GLN A 55 -40.43 9.34 48.67
N PHE A 56 -39.24 9.64 49.18
CA PHE A 56 -38.09 8.74 49.15
C PHE A 56 -38.35 7.46 49.97
N ASP A 57 -38.05 6.30 49.39
CA ASP A 57 -38.12 5.00 50.04
C ASP A 57 -36.76 4.28 49.94
N ALA A 58 -36.22 3.85 51.09
CA ALA A 58 -34.98 3.08 51.14
C ALA A 58 -35.12 1.70 50.45
N GLY A 59 -36.35 1.16 50.36
CA GLY A 59 -36.65 -0.05 49.61
C GLY A 59 -36.35 0.07 48.11
N GLU A 60 -36.54 1.25 47.51
CA GLU A 60 -36.24 1.48 46.08
C GLU A 60 -34.73 1.44 45.79
N ILE A 61 -33.89 1.87 46.74
CA ILE A 61 -32.42 1.76 46.62
C ILE A 61 -32.00 0.30 46.73
N ALA A 62 -32.55 -0.44 47.70
CA ALA A 62 -32.24 -1.85 47.89
C ALA A 62 -32.65 -2.68 46.67
N ASP A 63 -33.80 -2.40 46.06
CA ASP A 63 -34.19 -2.99 44.79
C ASP A 63 -33.24 -2.62 43.65
N THR A 64 -32.83 -1.36 43.54
CA THR A 64 -31.94 -0.91 42.47
C THR A 64 -30.56 -1.58 42.57
N VAL A 65 -29.98 -1.63 43.77
CA VAL A 65 -28.68 -2.26 44.03
C VAL A 65 -28.79 -3.77 43.95
N GLY A 66 -29.81 -4.38 44.56
CA GLY A 66 -30.04 -5.82 44.55
C GLY A 66 -30.30 -6.37 43.15
N ASN A 67 -30.98 -5.63 42.29
CA ASN A 67 -31.13 -5.98 40.89
C ASN A 67 -29.79 -5.92 40.11
N ALA A 68 -28.90 -4.98 40.44
CA ALA A 68 -27.57 -4.92 39.85
C ALA A 68 -26.67 -6.07 40.34
N VAL A 69 -26.80 -6.47 41.61
CA VAL A 69 -26.17 -7.68 42.17
C VAL A 69 -26.69 -8.94 41.49
N THR A 70 -28.00 -9.01 41.23
CA THR A 70 -28.62 -10.14 40.53
C THR A 70 -28.06 -10.28 39.11
N ASP A 71 -27.93 -9.19 38.37
CA ASP A 71 -27.35 -9.20 37.01
C ASP A 71 -25.88 -9.64 37.02
N LEU A 72 -25.12 -9.21 38.03
CA LEU A 72 -23.72 -9.60 38.21
C LEU A 72 -23.57 -11.08 38.58
N ALA A 73 -24.37 -11.58 39.51
CA ALA A 73 -24.36 -12.97 39.93
C ALA A 73 -24.74 -13.92 38.79
N LEU A 74 -25.75 -13.55 37.99
CA LEU A 74 -26.12 -14.29 36.78
C LEU A 74 -25.01 -14.29 35.73
N SER A 75 -24.30 -13.17 35.53
CA SER A 75 -23.16 -13.13 34.60
C SER A 75 -21.99 -14.03 35.00
N ARG A 76 -21.88 -14.35 36.29
CA ARG A 76 -20.86 -15.23 36.87
C ARG A 76 -21.32 -16.68 37.05
N ASN A 77 -22.50 -17.04 36.54
CA ASN A 77 -23.13 -18.35 36.70
C ASN A 77 -23.29 -18.78 38.17
N GLN A 78 -23.59 -17.84 39.08
CA GLN A 78 -23.87 -18.17 40.48
C GLN A 78 -25.32 -18.64 40.65
N GLU A 79 -25.52 -19.81 41.25
CA GLU A 79 -26.85 -20.39 41.48
C GLU A 79 -27.55 -19.82 42.73
N ASP A 80 -26.80 -19.47 43.77
CA ASP A 80 -27.32 -18.91 45.03
C ASP A 80 -27.11 -17.40 45.13
N ILE A 81 -28.08 -16.64 44.60
CA ILE A 81 -28.01 -15.18 44.44
C ILE A 81 -28.52 -14.44 45.69
N PHE A 82 -29.53 -14.97 46.40
CA PHE A 82 -30.17 -14.32 47.56
C PHE A 82 -29.65 -14.88 48.90
N ASN A 83 -28.32 -15.01 48.97
CA ASN A 83 -27.61 -15.49 50.16
C ASN A 83 -27.42 -14.38 51.21
N GLU A 84 -26.94 -14.76 52.40
CA GLU A 84 -26.76 -13.83 53.52
C GLU A 84 -25.72 -12.73 53.24
N GLU A 85 -24.67 -13.04 52.48
CA GLU A 85 -23.61 -12.10 52.11
C GLU A 85 -24.14 -10.99 51.19
N ASN A 86 -24.89 -11.34 50.14
CA ASN A 86 -25.51 -10.40 49.20
C ASN A 86 -26.60 -9.57 49.89
N ARG A 87 -27.36 -10.15 50.84
CA ARG A 87 -28.32 -9.39 51.65
C ARG A 87 -27.65 -8.36 52.54
N GLN A 88 -26.56 -8.72 53.22
CA GLN A 88 -25.80 -7.79 54.06
C GLN A 88 -25.15 -6.69 53.21
N LEU A 89 -24.64 -7.02 52.03
CA LEU A 89 -24.10 -6.06 51.07
C LEU A 89 -25.16 -5.05 50.63
N VAL A 90 -26.33 -5.51 50.17
CA VAL A 90 -27.44 -4.65 49.72
C VAL A 90 -27.98 -3.79 50.87
N ALA A 91 -28.17 -4.36 52.07
CA ALA A 91 -28.59 -3.61 53.27
C ALA A 91 -27.57 -2.54 53.66
N GLY A 92 -26.29 -2.89 53.70
CA GLY A 92 -25.20 -1.99 54.08
C GLY A 92 -25.03 -0.83 53.09
N ILE A 93 -25.17 -1.10 51.78
CA ILE A 93 -25.14 -0.06 50.75
C ILE A 93 -26.37 0.83 50.85
N ALA A 94 -27.58 0.27 50.97
CA ALA A 94 -28.81 1.04 51.09
C ALA A 94 -28.78 1.98 52.31
N GLU A 95 -28.29 1.50 53.45
CA GLU A 95 -28.12 2.28 54.68
C GLU A 95 -27.04 3.37 54.55
N SER A 96 -25.94 3.07 53.86
CA SER A 96 -24.88 4.06 53.61
C SER A 96 -25.34 5.17 52.67
N VAL A 97 -26.08 4.83 51.60
CA VAL A 97 -26.71 5.80 50.70
C VAL A 97 -27.72 6.65 51.46
N ARG A 98 -28.56 6.03 52.31
CA ARG A 98 -29.53 6.73 53.17
C ARG A 98 -28.84 7.74 54.08
N ARG A 99 -27.73 7.36 54.73
CA ARG A 99 -26.96 8.24 55.61
C ARG A 99 -26.35 9.43 54.87
N GLU A 100 -25.81 9.21 53.66
CA GLU A 100 -25.22 10.29 52.85
C GLU A 100 -26.28 11.26 52.33
N LEU A 101 -27.45 10.74 51.93
CA LEU A 101 -28.61 11.55 51.55
C LEU A 101 -29.11 12.41 52.71
N LEU A 102 -29.17 11.85 53.92
CA LEU A 102 -29.56 12.58 55.13
C LEU A 102 -28.50 13.60 55.58
N ALA A 103 -27.21 13.30 55.40
CA ALA A 103 -26.12 14.23 55.74
C ALA A 103 -26.05 15.42 54.79
N GLU A 104 -26.48 15.26 53.53
CA GLU A 104 -26.62 16.36 52.59
C GLU A 104 -27.86 17.25 52.88
N CYS A 105 -28.83 16.77 53.67
CA CYS A 105 -29.90 17.60 54.21
C CYS A 105 -29.39 18.40 55.41
N GLY A 106 -29.08 19.69 55.20
CA GLY A 106 -28.67 20.60 56.28
C GLY A 106 -29.70 20.69 57.41
N GLU A 107 -29.28 21.22 58.57
CA GLU A 107 -30.15 21.39 59.75
C GLU A 107 -31.33 22.35 59.51
N ASP A 108 -31.27 23.15 58.43
CA ASP A 108 -32.30 24.08 58.00
C ASP A 108 -33.42 23.35 57.24
N GLY A 109 -34.44 22.92 57.99
CA GLY A 109 -35.80 22.44 57.67
C GLY A 109 -36.46 22.44 56.28
N GLU A 110 -35.80 22.64 55.13
CA GLU A 110 -36.42 22.62 53.81
C GLU A 110 -36.46 21.21 53.15
N PRO A 111 -37.58 20.82 52.51
CA PRO A 111 -37.70 19.55 51.81
C PRO A 111 -36.83 19.54 50.55
N ARG A 112 -35.92 18.54 50.44
CA ARG A 112 -34.98 18.44 49.32
C ARG A 112 -35.52 17.52 48.23
N VAL A 113 -35.54 18.03 47.00
CA VAL A 113 -35.96 17.30 45.80
C VAL A 113 -34.73 16.86 45.03
N LEU A 114 -34.55 15.56 44.87
CA LEU A 114 -33.43 14.95 44.14
C LEU A 114 -33.91 14.34 42.82
N SER A 115 -33.11 14.45 41.78
CA SER A 115 -33.37 13.74 40.52
C SER A 115 -32.89 12.29 40.61
N GLU A 116 -33.45 11.41 39.76
CA GLU A 116 -32.99 10.01 39.63
C GLU A 116 -31.48 9.93 39.33
N ASP A 117 -30.95 10.87 38.55
CA ASP A 117 -29.53 10.93 38.18
C ASP A 117 -28.63 11.26 39.39
N GLN A 118 -29.09 12.13 40.29
CA GLN A 118 -28.38 12.48 41.52
C GLN A 118 -28.35 11.30 42.49
N ILE A 119 -29.45 10.57 42.61
CA ILE A 119 -29.54 9.35 43.44
C ILE A 119 -28.60 8.27 42.88
N ALA A 120 -28.60 8.05 41.57
CA ALA A 120 -27.69 7.09 40.94
C ALA A 120 -26.22 7.45 41.15
N ALA A 121 -25.86 8.74 41.09
CA ALA A 121 -24.49 9.20 41.35
C ALA A 121 -24.07 9.02 42.81
N ILE A 122 -25.00 9.14 43.77
CA ILE A 122 -24.74 8.85 45.19
C ILE A 122 -24.58 7.34 45.40
N ILE A 123 -25.47 6.52 44.82
CA ILE A 123 -25.35 5.06 44.86
C ILE A 123 -24.00 4.60 44.30
N GLU A 124 -23.58 5.14 43.14
CA GLU A 124 -22.28 4.83 42.53
C GLU A 124 -21.10 5.21 43.43
N ARG A 125 -21.12 6.42 44.03
CA ARG A 125 -20.07 6.85 44.99
C ARG A 125 -20.00 5.94 46.21
N VAL A 126 -21.15 5.54 46.76
CA VAL A 126 -21.22 4.64 47.92
C VAL A 126 -20.72 3.23 47.56
N LEU A 127 -21.08 2.72 46.38
CA LEU A 127 -20.59 1.44 45.87
C LEU A 127 -19.06 1.45 45.71
N ILE A 128 -18.50 2.53 45.16
CA ILE A 128 -17.04 2.70 45.02
C ILE A 128 -16.35 2.74 46.38
N ARG A 129 -16.89 3.49 47.37
CA ARG A 129 -16.32 3.56 48.73
C ARG A 129 -16.35 2.22 49.48
N ASN A 130 -17.34 1.36 49.19
CA ASN A 130 -17.46 0.02 49.76
C ASN A 130 -16.75 -1.06 48.91
N ASN A 131 -15.87 -0.66 47.98
CA ASN A 131 -15.11 -1.57 47.10
C ASN A 131 -15.98 -2.48 46.21
N ALA A 132 -17.23 -2.09 45.95
CA ALA A 132 -18.21 -2.82 45.15
C ALA A 132 -18.24 -2.32 43.69
N HIS A 133 -17.07 -2.24 43.05
CA HIS A 133 -16.89 -1.67 41.71
C HIS A 133 -17.65 -2.45 40.61
N ASP A 134 -17.73 -3.77 40.73
CA ASP A 134 -18.43 -4.62 39.75
C ASP A 134 -19.96 -4.41 39.80
N VAL A 135 -20.50 -4.17 40.99
CA VAL A 135 -21.93 -3.85 41.19
C VAL A 135 -22.23 -2.46 40.64
N ALA A 136 -21.33 -1.49 40.86
CA ALA A 136 -21.42 -0.17 40.24
C ALA A 136 -21.39 -0.25 38.70
N LYS A 137 -20.54 -1.10 38.15
CA LYS A 137 -20.46 -1.35 36.70
C LYS A 137 -21.74 -1.98 36.15
N SER A 138 -22.29 -2.97 36.85
CA SER A 138 -23.59 -3.58 36.55
C SER A 138 -24.72 -2.54 36.51
N LEU A 139 -24.76 -1.66 37.51
CA LEU A 139 -25.74 -0.56 37.60
C LEU A 139 -25.63 0.41 36.40
N VAL A 140 -24.41 0.78 36.02
CA VAL A 140 -24.14 1.66 34.86
C VAL A 140 -24.57 1.01 33.53
N ILE A 141 -24.32 -0.30 33.37
CA ILE A 141 -24.74 -1.07 32.17
C ILE A 141 -26.27 -1.22 32.12
N ARG A 142 -26.93 -1.44 33.26
CA ARG A 142 -28.39 -1.52 33.35
C ARG A 142 -29.07 -0.20 32.98
N ARG A 143 -28.50 0.93 33.41
CA ARG A 143 -28.98 2.27 33.05
C ARG A 143 -28.88 2.56 31.54
N LYS A 144 -27.89 1.95 30.87
CA LYS A 144 -27.75 2.01 29.39
C LYS A 144 -28.88 1.26 28.65
N THR A 145 -29.47 0.23 29.28
CA THR A 145 -30.41 -0.72 28.66
C THR A 145 -31.86 -0.53 29.09
N ALA A 146 -32.14 0.35 30.05
CA ALA A 146 -33.50 0.71 30.47
C ALA A 146 -34.33 1.25 29.28
N PRO A 147 -35.56 0.75 29.05
CA PRO A 147 -36.38 1.15 27.92
C PRO A 147 -36.82 2.61 28.04
N VAL A 148 -36.64 3.38 26.97
CA VAL A 148 -37.25 4.70 26.80
C VAL A 148 -38.77 4.53 26.84
N ARG A 149 -39.46 5.25 27.76
CA ARG A 149 -40.93 5.23 27.86
C ARG A 149 -41.58 5.60 26.52
N LYS A 150 -42.71 4.95 26.21
CA LYS A 150 -43.44 4.96 24.91
C LYS A 150 -43.70 6.37 24.34
N PRO A 151 -43.79 6.53 23.01
CA PRO A 151 -44.03 7.80 22.34
C PRO A 151 -45.49 8.24 22.50
N GLY A 152 -45.69 9.39 23.13
CA GLY A 152 -47.02 9.96 23.43
C GLY A 152 -46.96 11.30 24.16
N ASP A 153 -45.84 11.65 24.78
CA ASP A 153 -45.59 12.97 25.36
C ASP A 153 -44.87 13.90 24.36
N PRO A 154 -45.30 15.17 24.17
CA PRO A 154 -44.67 16.11 23.23
C PRO A 154 -43.24 16.54 23.59
N LYS A 155 -42.61 15.96 24.61
CA LYS A 155 -41.26 16.31 25.08
C LYS A 155 -40.41 15.08 25.45
N GLY A 156 -40.49 14.03 24.64
CA GLY A 156 -39.75 12.78 24.84
C GLY A 156 -38.89 12.36 23.64
N VAL A 157 -38.25 13.29 22.93
CA VAL A 157 -37.12 12.93 22.06
C VAL A 157 -35.91 12.82 22.99
N GLY A 158 -35.33 11.61 23.10
CA GLY A 158 -34.12 11.41 23.91
C GLY A 158 -33.12 12.50 23.61
N ALA A 159 -32.63 13.18 24.65
CA ALA A 159 -31.81 14.39 24.55
C ALA A 159 -30.51 14.11 23.77
N GLY A 160 -30.60 14.13 22.44
CA GLY A 160 -29.47 14.34 21.56
C GLY A 160 -29.03 15.76 21.78
N ALA A 161 -27.73 15.98 21.99
CA ALA A 161 -27.24 17.32 22.23
C ALA A 161 -27.51 18.16 20.97
N THR A 162 -28.36 19.17 21.11
CA THR A 162 -28.74 20.12 20.06
C THR A 162 -27.88 21.37 20.17
N ASP A 163 -27.58 22.00 19.05
CA ASP A 163 -26.94 23.33 19.08
C ASP A 163 -27.92 24.39 19.64
N ARG A 164 -27.45 25.65 19.75
CA ARG A 164 -28.28 26.79 20.19
C ARG A 164 -29.49 27.09 19.26
N SER A 165 -29.59 26.45 18.10
CA SER A 165 -30.66 26.57 17.10
C SER A 165 -31.60 25.36 17.04
N GLY A 166 -31.41 24.35 17.91
CA GLY A 166 -32.26 23.15 17.98
C GLY A 166 -31.93 22.06 16.96
N LYS A 167 -30.82 22.17 16.22
CA LYS A 167 -30.36 21.12 15.28
C LYS A 167 -29.46 20.10 15.98
N PRO A 168 -29.52 18.79 15.62
CA PRO A 168 -28.64 17.77 16.18
C PRO A 168 -27.18 18.08 15.84
N LEU A 169 -26.30 18.10 16.86
CA LEU A 169 -24.90 18.51 16.72
C LEU A 169 -24.08 17.70 15.70
N CYS A 170 -24.36 16.39 15.58
CA CYS A 170 -23.68 15.48 14.65
C CYS A 170 -24.47 14.17 14.50
N LYS A 171 -24.30 13.45 13.38
CA LYS A 171 -24.81 12.10 13.15
C LYS A 171 -23.67 11.07 13.16
N VAL A 172 -23.84 9.99 13.91
CA VAL A 172 -22.86 8.90 14.03
C VAL A 172 -23.25 7.74 13.13
N ILE A 173 -22.33 7.31 12.26
CA ILE A 173 -22.49 6.14 11.40
C ILE A 173 -22.06 4.90 12.19
N ARG A 174 -23.01 4.01 12.49
CA ARG A 174 -22.76 2.74 13.18
C ARG A 174 -22.05 1.76 12.25
N ARG A 175 -21.44 0.73 12.85
CA ARG A 175 -20.78 -0.38 12.13
C ARG A 175 -21.72 -1.18 11.22
N SER A 176 -23.04 -1.09 11.43
CA SER A 176 -24.10 -1.69 10.60
C SER A 176 -24.52 -0.81 9.41
N GLY A 177 -23.96 0.39 9.24
CA GLY A 177 -24.38 1.38 8.25
C GLY A 177 -25.55 2.27 8.71
N GLU A 178 -26.17 1.98 9.85
CA GLU A 178 -27.25 2.79 10.42
C GLU A 178 -26.72 4.13 10.95
N VAL A 179 -27.40 5.22 10.60
CA VAL A 179 -27.05 6.58 11.04
C VAL A 179 -27.91 6.96 12.23
N VAL A 180 -27.28 7.33 13.35
CA VAL A 180 -27.97 7.74 14.57
C VAL A 180 -27.51 9.10 15.09
N ALA A 181 -28.38 9.83 15.78
CA ALA A 181 -28.02 11.12 16.36
C ALA A 181 -26.95 10.96 17.46
N TRP A 182 -26.06 11.95 17.57
CA TRP A 182 -25.09 12.06 18.66
C TRP A 182 -25.76 12.00 20.03
N ASN A 183 -25.25 11.11 20.89
CA ASN A 183 -25.73 10.96 22.27
C ASN A 183 -24.52 10.88 23.23
N PRO A 184 -24.28 11.94 24.04
CA PRO A 184 -23.13 11.99 24.95
C PRO A 184 -23.18 10.93 26.04
N ASN A 185 -24.38 10.48 26.46
CA ASN A 185 -24.52 9.49 27.53
C ASN A 185 -23.90 8.14 27.13
N LYS A 186 -23.87 7.80 25.84
CA LYS A 186 -23.23 6.55 25.39
C LYS A 186 -21.72 6.56 25.55
N ILE A 187 -21.09 7.72 25.37
CA ILE A 187 -19.65 7.88 25.58
C ILE A 187 -19.34 7.89 27.07
N GLU A 188 -20.10 8.63 27.85
CA GLU A 188 -19.94 8.67 29.30
C GLU A 188 -20.04 7.27 29.91
N VAL A 189 -21.04 6.47 29.53
CA VAL A 189 -21.20 5.09 30.01
C VAL A 189 -20.01 4.21 29.63
N ALA A 190 -19.48 4.35 28.40
CA ALA A 190 -18.33 3.58 27.94
C ALA A 190 -17.06 3.94 28.72
N VAL A 191 -16.85 5.23 28.99
CA VAL A 191 -15.71 5.73 29.76
C VAL A 191 -15.84 5.35 31.24
N ARG A 192 -17.01 5.55 31.88
CA ARG A 192 -17.29 5.10 33.27
C ARG A 192 -17.00 3.61 33.44
N SER A 193 -17.43 2.79 32.49
CA SER A 193 -17.16 1.35 32.50
C SER A 193 -15.67 1.03 32.47
N ALA A 194 -14.86 1.83 31.77
CA ALA A 194 -13.40 1.66 31.73
C ALA A 194 -12.73 2.05 33.06
N PHE A 195 -13.19 3.13 33.72
CA PHE A 195 -12.72 3.52 35.05
C PHE A 195 -13.07 2.47 36.12
N LEU A 196 -14.32 2.01 36.14
CA LEU A 196 -14.79 1.00 37.10
C LEU A 196 -14.11 -0.36 36.90
N SER A 197 -13.78 -0.74 35.66
CA SER A 197 -13.04 -1.97 35.34
C SER A 197 -11.61 -1.99 35.92
N LEU A 198 -11.09 -0.83 36.33
CA LEU A 198 -9.78 -0.69 36.97
C LEU A 198 -9.88 -0.35 38.47
N GLY A 199 -11.09 -0.37 39.05
CA GLY A 199 -11.33 0.00 40.45
C GLY A 199 -11.08 1.49 40.72
N MET A 200 -11.13 2.34 39.70
CA MET A 200 -10.89 3.79 39.84
C MET A 200 -12.19 4.58 39.93
N ASP A 201 -12.11 5.80 40.46
CA ASP A 201 -13.23 6.74 40.49
C ASP A 201 -13.67 7.10 39.07
N SER A 202 -14.97 6.97 38.80
CA SER A 202 -15.60 7.18 37.50
C SER A 202 -16.01 8.63 37.25
N GLY A 203 -15.86 9.52 38.25
CA GLY A 203 -16.18 10.95 38.18
C GLY A 203 -15.66 11.67 36.92
N PRO A 204 -14.39 11.49 36.51
CA PRO A 204 -13.83 12.16 35.33
C PRO A 204 -14.52 11.81 33.99
N ALA A 205 -15.33 10.75 33.94
CA ALA A 205 -16.00 10.32 32.71
C ALA A 205 -17.01 11.35 32.17
N SER A 206 -17.66 12.13 33.04
CA SER A 206 -18.58 13.19 32.61
C SER A 206 -17.83 14.35 31.97
N ASP A 207 -16.61 14.64 32.42
CA ASP A 207 -15.79 15.73 31.88
C ASP A 207 -15.21 15.35 30.52
N VAL A 208 -14.80 14.09 30.32
CA VAL A 208 -14.42 13.55 29.01
C VAL A 208 -15.59 13.61 28.03
N SER A 209 -16.80 13.22 28.46
CA SER A 209 -18.01 13.27 27.62
C SER A 209 -18.40 14.69 27.22
N ARG A 210 -18.27 15.65 28.15
CA ARG A 210 -18.51 17.08 27.89
C ARG A 210 -17.47 17.66 26.93
N ALA A 211 -16.18 17.41 27.17
CA ALA A 211 -15.08 17.87 26.31
C ALA A 211 -15.22 17.36 24.87
N MET A 212 -15.62 16.10 24.70
CA MET A 212 -15.92 15.54 23.38
C MET A 212 -17.12 16.21 22.71
N THR A 213 -18.18 16.50 23.46
CA THR A 213 -19.35 17.20 22.92
C THR A 213 -18.98 18.61 22.44
N ASP A 214 -18.16 19.32 23.20
CA ASP A 214 -17.64 20.64 22.82
C ASP A 214 -16.71 20.56 21.60
N GLN A 215 -15.86 19.53 21.51
CA GLN A 215 -14.98 19.32 20.37
C GLN A 215 -15.76 19.01 19.09
N ILE A 216 -16.81 18.19 19.17
CA ILE A 216 -17.69 17.88 18.04
C ILE A 216 -18.47 19.13 17.61
N ALA A 217 -18.95 19.92 18.57
CA ALA A 217 -19.62 21.20 18.29
C ALA A 217 -18.71 22.20 17.57
N ARG A 218 -17.42 22.25 17.91
CA ARG A 218 -16.42 23.12 17.25
C ARG A 218 -15.97 22.59 15.89
N GLY A 219 -15.96 21.28 15.70
CA GLY A 219 -15.43 20.63 14.50
C GLY A 219 -16.32 20.72 13.25
N GLY A 220 -17.61 21.08 13.40
CA GLY A 220 -18.53 21.31 12.27
C GLY A 220 -18.80 20.11 11.37
N GLN A 221 -18.46 18.89 11.79
CA GLN A 221 -18.66 17.67 10.99
C GLN A 221 -20.10 17.16 11.11
N GLU A 222 -20.81 17.03 9.98
CA GLU A 222 -22.18 16.50 9.95
C GLU A 222 -22.25 14.99 10.24
N TYR A 223 -21.25 14.23 9.80
CA TYR A 223 -21.17 12.78 9.98
C TYR A 223 -19.81 12.36 10.54
N ILE A 224 -19.83 11.40 11.49
CA ILE A 224 -18.62 10.82 12.07
C ILE A 224 -18.80 9.29 12.11
N HIS A 225 -17.79 8.53 11.66
CA HIS A 225 -17.78 7.09 11.82
C HIS A 225 -17.50 6.70 13.27
N ILE A 226 -18.10 5.60 13.71
CA ILE A 226 -17.97 5.15 15.11
C ILE A 226 -16.53 4.77 15.50
N GLU A 227 -15.65 4.38 14.57
CA GLU A 227 -14.24 4.14 14.89
C GLU A 227 -13.49 5.46 15.14
N ASP A 228 -13.65 6.46 14.27
CA ASP A 228 -13.08 7.80 14.46
C ASP A 228 -13.54 8.43 15.79
N LEU A 229 -14.80 8.17 16.15
CA LEU A 229 -15.34 8.60 17.43
C LEU A 229 -14.64 7.91 18.60
N GLN A 230 -14.35 6.61 18.49
CA GLN A 230 -13.61 5.86 19.51
C GLN A 230 -12.16 6.30 19.61
N ASP A 231 -11.51 6.69 18.52
CA ASP A 231 -10.16 7.25 18.53
C ASP A 231 -10.13 8.59 19.29
N ARG A 232 -11.14 9.45 19.08
CA ARG A 232 -11.27 10.71 19.83
C ARG A 232 -11.48 10.49 21.33
N VAL A 233 -12.21 9.45 21.74
CA VAL A 233 -12.33 9.08 23.18
C VAL A 233 -10.96 8.76 23.76
N GLN A 234 -10.12 8.05 23.00
CA GLN A 234 -8.77 7.67 23.44
C GLN A 234 -7.86 8.89 23.57
N GLU A 235 -7.84 9.76 22.56
CA GLU A 235 -7.08 11.00 22.61
C GLU A 235 -7.49 11.87 23.81
N GLU A 236 -8.79 11.98 24.08
CA GLU A 236 -9.29 12.82 25.19
C GLU A 236 -8.92 12.23 26.56
N LEU A 237 -9.02 10.91 26.73
CA LEU A 237 -8.54 10.24 27.93
C LEU A 237 -7.02 10.43 28.15
N MET A 238 -6.23 10.44 27.07
CA MET A 238 -4.79 10.69 27.14
C MET A 238 -4.48 12.16 27.46
N LYS A 239 -5.19 13.12 26.85
CA LYS A 239 -5.03 14.56 27.11
C LYS A 239 -5.30 14.93 28.56
N GLN A 240 -6.31 14.31 29.18
CA GLN A 240 -6.64 14.53 30.59
C GLN A 240 -5.75 13.73 31.57
N GLY A 241 -4.71 13.05 31.07
CA GLY A 241 -3.72 12.34 31.88
C GLY A 241 -4.15 10.95 32.37
N HIS A 242 -5.28 10.42 31.89
CA HIS A 242 -5.82 9.11 32.28
C HIS A 242 -5.23 7.97 31.44
N TYR A 243 -3.90 7.89 31.35
CA TYR A 243 -3.19 6.92 30.49
C TYR A 243 -3.52 5.45 30.79
N LYS A 244 -3.67 5.09 32.08
CA LYS A 244 -4.02 3.72 32.49
C LYS A 244 -5.43 3.31 32.03
N VAL A 245 -6.38 4.24 32.07
CA VAL A 245 -7.76 4.02 31.60
C VAL A 245 -7.80 3.97 30.08
N ALA A 246 -7.07 4.85 29.39
CA ALA A 246 -6.94 4.84 27.94
C ALA A 246 -6.37 3.48 27.44
N ALA A 247 -5.31 2.97 28.08
CA ALA A 247 -4.74 1.66 27.74
C ALA A 247 -5.75 0.52 27.92
N ALA A 248 -6.49 0.50 29.04
CA ALA A 248 -7.53 -0.50 29.28
C ALA A 248 -8.69 -0.40 28.28
N TYR A 249 -9.11 0.81 27.92
CA TYR A 249 -10.12 1.06 26.91
C TYR A 249 -9.68 0.58 25.51
N ILE A 250 -8.41 0.79 25.14
CA ILE A 250 -7.81 0.32 23.88
C ILE A 250 -7.80 -1.22 23.83
N ILE A 251 -7.32 -1.87 24.90
CA ILE A 251 -7.26 -3.34 24.98
C ILE A 251 -8.67 -3.95 24.87
N TYR A 252 -9.66 -3.38 25.58
CA TYR A 252 -11.05 -3.84 25.48
C TYR A 252 -11.62 -3.65 24.07
N ARG A 253 -11.31 -2.53 23.39
CA ARG A 253 -11.71 -2.28 22.00
C ARG A 253 -11.11 -3.31 21.04
N ASP A 254 -9.82 -3.57 21.17
CA ASP A 254 -9.09 -4.49 20.29
C ASP A 254 -9.61 -5.93 20.41
N HIS A 255 -9.82 -6.40 21.65
CA HIS A 255 -10.41 -7.71 21.90
C HIS A 255 -11.81 -7.85 21.27
N ARG A 256 -12.65 -6.80 21.37
CA ARG A 256 -13.97 -6.76 20.71
C ARG A 256 -13.87 -6.71 19.19
N ALA A 257 -12.85 -6.06 18.62
CA ALA A 257 -12.61 -6.09 17.18
C ALA A 257 -12.20 -7.49 16.70
N GLY A 258 -11.33 -8.18 17.45
CA GLY A 258 -10.92 -9.57 17.17
C GLY A 258 -12.09 -10.56 17.22
N GLN A 259 -12.92 -10.51 18.27
CA GLN A 259 -14.10 -11.38 18.39
C GLN A 259 -15.09 -11.18 17.22
N ARG A 260 -15.33 -9.94 16.80
CA ARG A 260 -16.21 -9.66 15.65
C ARG A 260 -15.65 -10.17 14.33
N LYS A 261 -14.32 -10.12 14.14
CA LYS A 261 -13.67 -10.76 12.98
C LYS A 261 -13.85 -12.28 13.01
N SER A 262 -13.80 -12.89 14.21
CA SER A 262 -14.04 -14.33 14.39
C SER A 262 -15.50 -14.72 14.17
N GLU A 263 -16.45 -13.93 14.66
CA GLU A 263 -17.90 -14.15 14.49
C GLU A 263 -18.32 -13.99 13.01
N ARG A 264 -17.76 -12.99 12.30
CA ARG A 264 -17.94 -12.85 10.84
C ARG A 264 -17.33 -14.04 10.09
N ARG A 265 -16.10 -14.43 10.42
CA ARG A 265 -15.50 -15.65 9.86
C ARG A 265 -16.34 -16.90 10.09
N HIS A 266 -17.04 -17.02 11.23
CA HIS A 266 -17.94 -18.14 11.49
C HIS A 266 -19.28 -18.07 10.74
N SER A 267 -19.82 -16.87 10.49
CA SER A 267 -21.02 -16.73 9.64
C SER A 267 -20.72 -16.92 8.14
N ASP A 268 -19.52 -16.56 7.71
CA ASP A 268 -19.11 -16.63 6.29
C ASP A 268 -18.70 -18.06 5.86
N LEU A 269 -18.55 -18.99 6.82
CA LEU A 269 -18.15 -20.37 6.56
C LEU A 269 -19.30 -21.30 6.10
N ASP A 270 -20.57 -20.91 6.30
CA ASP A 270 -21.70 -21.81 6.04
C ASP A 270 -22.45 -21.57 4.72
N GLU A 271 -22.21 -20.49 3.94
CA GLU A 271 -22.89 -20.34 2.64
C GLU A 271 -22.18 -19.50 1.53
N ASP A 272 -21.07 -18.77 1.78
CA ASP A 272 -20.59 -17.74 0.84
C ASP A 272 -19.09 -17.80 0.40
N SER A 273 -18.37 -18.90 0.65
CA SER A 273 -16.96 -19.04 0.23
C SER A 273 -16.72 -19.02 -1.30
N ALA A 274 -17.76 -19.13 -2.12
CA ALA A 274 -17.63 -19.22 -3.58
C ALA A 274 -17.84 -17.88 -4.32
N GLN A 275 -18.33 -16.83 -3.64
CA GLN A 275 -18.84 -15.63 -4.33
C GLN A 275 -17.88 -14.42 -4.34
N GLU A 276 -16.73 -14.46 -3.65
CA GLU A 276 -15.89 -13.28 -3.44
C GLU A 276 -14.88 -12.89 -4.56
N SER A 277 -14.73 -13.60 -5.69
CA SER A 277 -13.54 -13.35 -6.54
C SER A 277 -13.69 -13.40 -8.07
N MET A 278 -14.92 -13.45 -8.59
CA MET A 278 -15.13 -13.38 -10.05
C MET A 278 -15.21 -11.92 -10.50
N ILE A 279 -14.36 -11.52 -11.45
CA ILE A 279 -14.36 -10.17 -12.02
C ILE A 279 -14.82 -10.25 -13.47
N LEU A 280 -15.74 -9.36 -13.86
CA LEU A 280 -16.11 -9.23 -15.27
C LEU A 280 -14.99 -8.52 -16.02
N VAL A 281 -14.39 -9.19 -17.00
CA VAL A 281 -13.26 -8.67 -17.80
C VAL A 281 -13.67 -8.49 -19.25
N LYS A 282 -13.35 -7.33 -19.83
CA LYS A 282 -13.63 -6.98 -21.23
C LYS A 282 -12.47 -7.37 -22.14
N THR A 283 -12.74 -8.15 -23.18
CA THR A 283 -11.77 -8.49 -24.23
C THR A 283 -11.56 -7.32 -25.19
N ALA A 284 -10.55 -7.41 -26.06
CA ALA A 284 -10.29 -6.40 -27.08
C ALA A 284 -11.42 -6.30 -28.12
N ASP A 285 -12.21 -7.37 -28.27
CA ASP A 285 -13.30 -7.48 -29.24
C ASP A 285 -14.63 -6.93 -28.69
N GLY A 286 -14.66 -6.50 -27.43
CA GLY A 286 -15.84 -5.93 -26.76
C GLY A 286 -16.67 -6.95 -25.97
N ASP A 287 -16.38 -8.24 -26.12
CA ASP A 287 -17.00 -9.30 -25.33
C ASP A 287 -16.55 -9.24 -23.86
N SER A 288 -17.40 -9.70 -22.96
CA SER A 288 -17.10 -9.77 -21.52
C SER A 288 -17.18 -11.21 -21.04
N TYR A 289 -16.20 -11.64 -20.24
CA TYR A 289 -16.21 -12.95 -19.60
C TYR A 289 -15.91 -12.82 -18.11
N LEU A 290 -16.34 -13.81 -17.32
CA LEU A 290 -16.06 -13.87 -15.90
C LEU A 290 -14.68 -14.49 -15.69
N TRP A 291 -13.80 -13.74 -15.03
CA TRP A 291 -12.44 -14.15 -14.72
C TRP A 291 -12.35 -14.72 -13.30
N ASP A 292 -11.86 -15.95 -13.19
CA ASP A 292 -11.74 -16.75 -11.96
C ASP A 292 -10.35 -16.71 -11.31
N GLY A 293 -9.40 -16.06 -11.98
CA GLY A 293 -7.99 -16.01 -11.62
C GLY A 293 -7.30 -17.36 -11.47
N LEU A 294 -7.79 -18.39 -12.15
CA LEU A 294 -7.05 -19.64 -12.33
C LEU A 294 -5.70 -19.38 -13.00
N ASP A 295 -5.66 -18.51 -14.02
CA ASP A 295 -4.42 -18.16 -14.70
C ASP A 295 -3.45 -17.42 -13.77
N LEU A 296 -3.94 -16.49 -12.92
CA LEU A 296 -3.11 -15.79 -11.94
C LEU A 296 -2.48 -16.76 -10.95
N ARG A 297 -3.25 -17.70 -10.39
CA ARG A 297 -2.70 -18.73 -9.49
C ARG A 297 -1.60 -19.55 -10.15
N ARG A 298 -1.81 -19.98 -11.41
CA ARG A 298 -0.76 -20.68 -12.16
C ARG A 298 0.49 -19.82 -12.42
N ARG A 299 0.32 -18.51 -12.61
CA ARG A 299 1.46 -17.57 -12.74
C ARG A 299 2.20 -17.39 -11.42
N ILE A 300 1.48 -17.35 -10.30
CA ILE A 300 2.09 -17.29 -8.96
C ILE A 300 2.92 -18.56 -8.74
N ASP A 301 2.35 -19.75 -8.99
CA ASP A 301 3.09 -21.02 -8.92
C ASP A 301 4.37 -20.98 -9.75
N PHE A 302 4.28 -20.50 -11.00
CA PHE A 302 5.43 -20.33 -11.88
C PHE A 302 6.46 -19.31 -11.36
N GLY A 303 5.98 -18.19 -10.83
CA GLY A 303 6.82 -17.14 -10.27
C GLY A 303 7.61 -17.60 -9.06
N MET A 304 7.01 -18.47 -8.23
CA MET A 304 7.59 -18.96 -6.98
C MET A 304 8.62 -20.09 -7.15
N ILE A 305 8.80 -20.67 -8.34
CA ILE A 305 9.67 -21.84 -8.56
C ILE A 305 11.09 -21.62 -8.01
N GLY A 306 11.46 -22.32 -6.94
CA GLY A 306 12.80 -22.25 -6.37
C GLY A 306 13.15 -20.91 -5.69
N LEU A 307 12.15 -20.09 -5.33
CA LEU A 307 12.33 -18.91 -4.49
C LEU A 307 11.85 -19.18 -3.07
N ASP A 308 12.48 -18.55 -2.08
CA ASP A 308 12.07 -18.59 -0.68
C ASP A 308 11.46 -17.23 -0.31
N LEU A 309 10.16 -17.06 -0.62
CA LEU A 309 9.47 -15.78 -0.46
C LEU A 309 8.91 -15.63 0.96
N CYS A 310 8.90 -14.39 1.46
CA CYS A 310 8.36 -14.06 2.78
C CYS A 310 6.82 -14.08 2.88
N LEU A 311 6.11 -14.33 1.78
CA LEU A 311 4.64 -14.40 1.71
C LEU A 311 4.19 -15.75 1.14
N THR A 312 3.05 -16.23 1.61
CA THR A 312 2.37 -17.42 1.07
C THR A 312 1.72 -17.14 -0.28
N ALA A 313 1.42 -18.18 -1.06
CA ALA A 313 0.77 -18.03 -2.37
C ALA A 313 -0.58 -17.29 -2.29
N ASP A 314 -1.37 -17.54 -1.24
CA ASP A 314 -2.66 -16.88 -1.01
C ASP A 314 -2.50 -15.40 -0.66
N GLU A 315 -1.50 -15.05 0.14
CA GLU A 315 -1.18 -13.65 0.46
C GLU A 315 -0.67 -12.89 -0.77
N ILE A 316 0.15 -13.54 -1.60
CA ILE A 316 0.60 -12.99 -2.88
C ILE A 316 -0.61 -12.78 -3.80
N GLU A 317 -1.51 -13.75 -3.91
CA GLU A 317 -2.73 -13.61 -4.73
C GLU A 317 -3.57 -12.42 -4.26
N HIS A 318 -3.75 -12.27 -2.95
CA HIS A 318 -4.47 -11.13 -2.38
C HIS A 318 -3.82 -9.80 -2.76
N GLU A 319 -2.50 -9.67 -2.63
CA GLU A 319 -1.77 -8.46 -3.00
C GLU A 319 -1.80 -8.20 -4.52
N LEU A 320 -1.73 -9.23 -5.35
CA LEU A 320 -1.78 -9.10 -6.82
C LEU A 320 -3.17 -8.69 -7.32
N ARG A 321 -4.24 -9.07 -6.62
CA ARG A 321 -5.63 -8.69 -6.94
C ARG A 321 -6.00 -7.28 -6.46
N ARG A 322 -5.10 -6.56 -5.78
CA ARG A 322 -5.39 -5.19 -5.33
C ARG A 322 -5.66 -4.27 -6.51
N ALA A 323 -6.60 -3.35 -6.31
CA ALA A 323 -7.07 -2.41 -7.33
C ALA A 323 -7.73 -3.06 -8.56
N PHE A 324 -8.20 -4.30 -8.45
CA PHE A 324 -9.11 -4.88 -9.46
C PHE A 324 -10.51 -4.27 -9.31
N PHE A 325 -11.16 -4.01 -10.44
CA PHE A 325 -12.52 -3.49 -10.52
C PHE A 325 -13.31 -4.18 -11.63
N SER A 326 -14.64 -4.18 -11.51
CA SER A 326 -15.52 -4.78 -12.52
C SER A 326 -15.39 -4.05 -13.86
N GLU A 327 -15.48 -4.78 -14.96
CA GLU A 327 -15.38 -4.29 -16.35
C GLU A 327 -13.98 -3.79 -16.76
N MET A 328 -12.93 -4.21 -16.07
CA MET A 328 -11.55 -3.91 -16.47
C MET A 328 -11.20 -4.61 -17.80
N THR A 329 -10.37 -3.98 -18.64
CA THR A 329 -9.91 -4.62 -19.88
C THR A 329 -8.86 -5.70 -19.61
N VAL A 330 -8.72 -6.69 -20.48
CA VAL A 330 -7.63 -7.69 -20.38
C VAL A 330 -6.24 -7.02 -20.36
N GLY A 331 -6.07 -5.91 -21.10
CA GLY A 331 -4.81 -5.17 -21.11
C GLY A 331 -4.50 -4.51 -19.77
N ASP A 332 -5.51 -3.96 -19.11
CA ASP A 332 -5.34 -3.32 -17.80
C ASP A 332 -5.19 -4.36 -16.69
N LEU A 333 -5.88 -5.51 -16.78
CA LEU A 333 -5.65 -6.66 -15.89
C LEU A 333 -4.18 -7.07 -15.87
N LYS A 334 -3.58 -7.29 -17.05
CA LYS A 334 -2.16 -7.65 -17.17
C LYS A 334 -1.24 -6.59 -16.56
N LYS A 335 -1.49 -5.31 -16.83
CA LYS A 335 -0.69 -4.20 -16.28
C LYS A 335 -0.80 -4.12 -14.77
N THR A 336 -1.99 -4.26 -14.21
CA THR A 336 -2.22 -4.19 -12.76
C THR A 336 -1.54 -5.34 -12.04
N VAL A 337 -1.63 -6.57 -12.56
CA VAL A 337 -0.88 -7.72 -12.02
C VAL A 337 0.62 -7.45 -12.01
N ILE A 338 1.19 -7.00 -13.13
CA ILE A 338 2.63 -6.69 -13.23
C ILE A 338 3.01 -5.56 -12.27
N LEU A 339 2.19 -4.52 -12.14
CA LEU A 339 2.46 -3.39 -11.24
C LEU A 339 2.43 -3.82 -9.76
N ASN A 340 1.44 -4.61 -9.37
CA ASN A 340 1.34 -5.14 -8.01
C ASN A 340 2.47 -6.13 -7.71
N ALA A 341 2.91 -6.94 -8.68
CA ALA A 341 4.07 -7.80 -8.49
C ALA A 341 5.35 -7.00 -8.22
N LYS A 342 5.52 -5.83 -8.84
CA LYS A 342 6.67 -4.95 -8.58
C LYS A 342 6.65 -4.30 -7.20
N SER A 343 5.48 -3.95 -6.68
CA SER A 343 5.42 -3.32 -5.36
C SER A 343 5.87 -4.27 -4.24
N LEU A 344 5.80 -5.58 -4.48
CA LEU A 344 6.34 -6.60 -3.56
C LEU A 344 7.87 -6.62 -3.50
N ILE A 345 8.59 -6.03 -4.45
CA ILE A 345 10.06 -5.94 -4.44
C ILE A 345 10.56 -5.18 -3.20
N GLU A 346 9.76 -4.24 -2.66
CA GLU A 346 10.11 -3.53 -1.43
C GLU A 346 10.03 -4.42 -0.17
N ARG A 347 9.30 -5.54 -0.24
CA ARG A 347 9.17 -6.50 0.87
C ARG A 347 10.34 -7.47 0.91
N ASP A 348 10.77 -7.95 -0.26
CA ASP A 348 11.86 -8.91 -0.42
C ASP A 348 12.56 -8.73 -1.77
N GLY A 349 13.88 -8.87 -1.81
CA GLY A 349 14.66 -8.82 -3.04
C GLY A 349 14.32 -9.94 -4.02
N ASP A 350 13.92 -11.11 -3.53
CA ASP A 350 13.52 -12.25 -4.38
C ASP A 350 12.24 -11.96 -5.17
N PHE A 351 11.41 -11.01 -4.71
CA PHE A 351 10.28 -10.54 -5.50
C PHE A 351 10.70 -9.84 -6.81
N ALA A 352 11.96 -9.39 -6.94
CA ALA A 352 12.46 -8.87 -8.20
C ALA A 352 12.50 -9.96 -9.29
N VAL A 353 12.90 -11.18 -8.92
CA VAL A 353 12.89 -12.35 -9.80
C VAL A 353 11.45 -12.84 -10.01
N PHE A 354 10.65 -12.91 -8.95
CA PHE A 354 9.21 -13.25 -9.05
C PHE A 354 8.48 -12.34 -10.07
N ALA A 355 8.62 -11.02 -9.94
CA ALA A 355 8.00 -10.06 -10.84
C ALA A 355 8.52 -10.20 -12.28
N GLY A 356 9.81 -10.51 -12.47
CA GLY A 356 10.38 -10.85 -13.77
C GLY A 356 9.73 -12.08 -14.40
N ARG A 357 9.48 -13.12 -13.62
CA ARG A 357 8.80 -14.35 -14.06
C ARG A 357 7.33 -14.14 -14.38
N ILE A 358 6.62 -13.31 -13.61
CA ILE A 358 5.25 -12.90 -13.95
C ILE A 358 5.23 -12.21 -15.31
N LEU A 359 6.13 -11.26 -15.55
CA LEU A 359 6.25 -10.60 -16.86
C LEU A 359 6.59 -11.59 -17.98
N LEU A 360 7.50 -12.53 -17.75
CA LEU A 360 7.87 -13.58 -18.71
C LEU A 360 6.66 -14.39 -19.18
N THR A 361 5.74 -14.74 -18.28
CA THR A 361 4.55 -15.53 -18.66
C THR A 361 3.70 -14.81 -19.71
N TYR A 362 3.56 -13.48 -19.60
CA TYR A 362 2.85 -12.67 -20.59
C TYR A 362 3.64 -12.50 -21.89
N ILE A 363 4.97 -12.44 -21.83
CA ILE A 363 5.83 -12.42 -23.02
C ILE A 363 5.71 -13.75 -23.79
N TYR A 364 5.71 -14.88 -23.09
CA TYR A 364 5.55 -16.20 -23.71
C TYR A 364 4.19 -16.37 -24.38
N GLU A 365 3.11 -15.88 -23.77
CA GLU A 365 1.79 -15.81 -24.41
C GLU A 365 1.80 -14.97 -25.68
N GLU A 366 2.37 -13.76 -25.62
CA GLU A 366 2.39 -12.85 -26.76
C GLU A 366 3.18 -13.42 -27.94
N VAL A 367 4.35 -14.02 -27.67
CA VAL A 367 5.33 -14.38 -28.71
C VAL A 367 5.18 -15.82 -29.19
N LEU A 368 4.88 -16.75 -28.27
CA LEU A 368 4.86 -18.19 -28.57
C LEU A 368 3.44 -18.72 -28.80
N GLY A 369 2.41 -17.98 -28.37
CA GLY A 369 1.03 -18.49 -28.29
C GLY A 369 0.86 -19.61 -27.25
N TRP A 370 1.79 -19.70 -26.29
CA TRP A 370 1.74 -20.61 -25.15
C TRP A 370 0.76 -20.09 -24.11
N ASP A 371 -0.08 -20.95 -23.58
CA ASP A 371 -1.04 -20.61 -22.52
C ASP A 371 -0.72 -21.38 -21.23
N ILE A 372 -0.59 -20.64 -20.12
CA ILE A 372 -0.16 -21.21 -18.84
C ILE A 372 -1.16 -22.22 -18.25
N VAL A 373 -2.45 -22.07 -18.55
CA VAL A 373 -3.52 -22.95 -18.05
C VAL A 373 -3.68 -24.17 -18.96
N ARG A 374 -3.73 -23.96 -20.28
CA ARG A 374 -3.98 -25.01 -21.27
C ARG A 374 -2.76 -25.91 -21.49
N ASP A 375 -1.59 -25.32 -21.68
CA ASP A 375 -0.41 -26.05 -22.16
C ASP A 375 0.53 -26.46 -21.01
N GLY A 376 0.54 -25.66 -19.93
CA GLY A 376 1.38 -25.89 -18.76
C GLY A 376 2.88 -25.67 -19.02
N ILE A 377 3.66 -25.69 -17.94
CA ILE A 377 5.09 -25.30 -17.95
C ILE A 377 5.95 -26.31 -18.72
N ALA A 378 5.63 -27.61 -18.65
CA ALA A 378 6.39 -28.67 -19.29
C ALA A 378 6.42 -28.56 -20.83
N ALA A 379 5.41 -27.93 -21.43
CA ALA A 379 5.35 -27.72 -22.88
C ALA A 379 6.21 -26.53 -23.35
N LEU A 380 6.68 -25.67 -22.44
CA LEU A 380 7.35 -24.41 -22.79
C LEU A 380 8.59 -24.58 -23.70
N PRO A 381 9.48 -25.60 -23.52
CA PRO A 381 10.58 -25.85 -24.44
C PRO A 381 10.12 -26.21 -25.86
N LEU A 382 9.01 -26.94 -26.00
CA LEU A 382 8.45 -27.29 -27.30
C LEU A 382 7.91 -26.04 -28.03
N PHE A 383 7.24 -25.15 -27.30
CA PHE A 383 6.75 -23.88 -27.86
C PHE A 383 7.90 -22.98 -28.33
N HIS A 384 8.99 -22.89 -27.57
CA HIS A 384 10.19 -22.16 -27.99
C HIS A 384 10.80 -22.76 -29.26
N ARG A 385 10.96 -24.09 -29.32
CA ARG A 385 11.49 -24.80 -30.51
C ARG A 385 10.64 -24.54 -31.75
N ARG A 386 9.32 -24.65 -31.63
CA ARG A 386 8.38 -24.43 -32.73
C ARG A 386 8.40 -22.97 -33.20
N ALA A 387 8.38 -22.03 -32.27
CA ALA A 387 8.34 -20.60 -32.58
C ALA A 387 9.66 -20.10 -33.17
N PHE A 388 10.81 -20.66 -32.78
CA PHE A 388 12.12 -20.21 -33.23
C PHE A 388 12.23 -20.11 -34.76
N LYS A 389 11.90 -21.19 -35.47
CA LYS A 389 11.96 -21.22 -36.94
C LYS A 389 10.93 -20.28 -37.57
N ALA A 390 9.69 -20.29 -37.07
CA ALA A 390 8.60 -19.47 -37.60
C ALA A 390 8.90 -17.96 -37.44
N ASN A 391 9.37 -17.56 -36.26
CA ASN A 391 9.67 -16.18 -35.93
C ASN A 391 10.91 -15.66 -36.65
N LEU A 392 11.92 -16.52 -36.84
CA LEU A 392 13.09 -16.18 -37.65
C LEU A 392 12.71 -15.91 -39.11
N LEU A 393 11.89 -16.78 -39.72
CA LEU A 393 11.36 -16.58 -41.07
C LEU A 393 10.49 -15.32 -41.17
N ARG A 394 9.64 -15.05 -40.16
CA ARG A 394 8.86 -13.82 -40.11
C ARG A 394 9.77 -12.59 -40.04
N GLY A 395 10.80 -12.62 -39.20
CA GLY A 395 11.79 -11.54 -39.08
C GLY A 395 12.54 -11.26 -40.38
N ILE A 396 12.83 -12.29 -41.19
CA ILE A 396 13.41 -12.15 -42.53
C ILE A 396 12.38 -11.52 -43.49
N GLN A 397 11.13 -11.98 -43.46
CA GLN A 397 10.05 -11.47 -44.31
C GLN A 397 9.81 -9.97 -44.12
N ILE A 398 9.94 -9.47 -42.89
CA ILE A 398 9.80 -8.04 -42.56
C ILE A 398 11.12 -7.25 -42.61
N GLU A 399 12.17 -7.83 -43.22
CA GLU A 399 13.50 -7.23 -43.39
C GLU A 399 14.16 -6.78 -42.07
N ARG A 400 13.81 -7.43 -40.96
CA ARG A 400 14.43 -7.19 -39.64
C ARG A 400 15.58 -8.16 -39.37
N LEU A 401 15.59 -9.32 -40.02
CA LEU A 401 16.63 -10.34 -39.93
C LEU A 401 17.25 -10.63 -41.29
N SER A 402 18.52 -11.04 -41.29
CA SER A 402 19.21 -11.48 -42.51
C SER A 402 18.76 -12.89 -42.89
N ASP A 403 18.44 -13.09 -44.16
CA ASP A 403 18.17 -14.38 -44.80
C ASP A 403 19.30 -15.39 -44.60
N ARG A 404 20.55 -14.91 -44.50
CA ARG A 404 21.74 -15.72 -44.24
C ARG A 404 21.65 -16.56 -42.97
N LEU A 405 20.83 -16.18 -41.99
CA LEU A 405 20.60 -16.98 -40.78
C LEU A 405 19.94 -18.33 -41.07
N THR A 406 19.31 -18.51 -42.24
CA THR A 406 18.70 -19.79 -42.65
C THR A 406 19.72 -20.84 -43.10
N ARG A 407 21.00 -20.47 -43.25
CA ARG A 407 22.08 -21.39 -43.61
C ARG A 407 22.42 -22.38 -42.50
N PHE A 408 22.14 -22.02 -41.25
CA PHE A 408 22.36 -22.89 -40.10
C PHE A 408 21.35 -24.03 -40.03
N ASN A 409 21.74 -25.12 -39.36
CA ASN A 409 20.80 -26.16 -38.94
C ASN A 409 19.92 -25.66 -37.79
N LEU A 410 18.79 -25.04 -38.15
CA LEU A 410 17.84 -24.45 -37.20
C LEU A 410 17.24 -25.47 -36.23
N ASP A 411 17.10 -26.73 -36.63
CA ASP A 411 16.53 -27.77 -35.76
C ASP A 411 17.52 -28.16 -34.65
N LYS A 412 18.82 -28.23 -34.96
CA LYS A 412 19.89 -28.42 -33.96
C LYS A 412 19.95 -27.25 -32.97
N LEU A 413 19.88 -26.02 -33.48
CA LEU A 413 19.89 -24.81 -32.64
C LEU A 413 18.64 -24.70 -31.76
N ALA A 414 17.47 -25.01 -32.32
CA ALA A 414 16.21 -25.04 -31.57
C ALA A 414 16.28 -26.02 -30.39
N GLN A 415 16.89 -27.20 -30.58
CA GLN A 415 17.03 -28.20 -29.52
C GLN A 415 17.86 -27.70 -28.33
N ALA A 416 18.85 -26.83 -28.58
CA ALA A 416 19.71 -26.26 -27.55
C ALA A 416 19.04 -25.19 -26.68
N ILE A 417 17.89 -24.64 -27.12
CA ILE A 417 17.16 -23.60 -26.38
C ILE A 417 16.66 -24.16 -25.05
N ASP A 418 16.98 -23.45 -23.98
CA ASP A 418 16.58 -23.76 -22.61
C ASP A 418 15.84 -22.58 -21.96
N PRO A 419 14.49 -22.61 -21.89
CA PRO A 419 13.69 -21.56 -21.27
C PRO A 419 13.92 -21.41 -19.76
N VAL A 420 14.46 -22.42 -19.08
CA VAL A 420 14.67 -22.36 -17.62
C VAL A 420 15.64 -21.24 -17.25
N ALA A 421 16.60 -20.93 -18.12
CA ALA A 421 17.56 -19.85 -17.89
C ALA A 421 16.94 -18.44 -17.90
N ASP A 422 15.72 -18.28 -18.40
CA ASP A 422 15.00 -17.01 -18.26
C ASP A 422 14.57 -16.76 -16.81
N LEU A 423 14.35 -17.82 -16.02
CA LEU A 423 13.84 -17.73 -14.65
C LEU A 423 14.82 -17.09 -13.67
N ASP A 424 16.09 -17.01 -14.03
CA ASP A 424 17.09 -16.40 -13.16
C ASP A 424 17.07 -14.86 -13.30
N PHE A 425 16.35 -14.27 -14.29
CA PHE A 425 16.39 -12.83 -14.57
C PHE A 425 15.48 -12.08 -13.59
N ASP A 426 15.93 -10.90 -13.18
CA ASP A 426 15.08 -9.96 -12.45
C ASP A 426 14.12 -9.21 -13.39
N TYR A 427 13.17 -8.53 -12.77
CA TYR A 427 12.17 -7.73 -13.48
C TYR A 427 12.81 -6.68 -14.40
N LEU A 428 13.85 -5.97 -13.95
CA LEU A 428 14.50 -4.92 -14.72
C LEU A 428 15.19 -5.47 -15.98
N GLY A 429 15.82 -6.65 -15.88
CA GLY A 429 16.44 -7.36 -16.98
C GLY A 429 15.43 -7.74 -18.05
N ILE A 430 14.33 -8.41 -17.65
CA ILE A 430 13.27 -8.82 -18.58
C ILE A 430 12.59 -7.60 -19.21
N GLN A 431 12.25 -6.59 -18.42
CA GLN A 431 11.64 -5.35 -18.93
C GLN A 431 12.57 -4.65 -19.93
N THR A 432 13.87 -4.57 -19.63
CA THR A 432 14.86 -3.98 -20.54
C THR A 432 14.93 -4.73 -21.87
N LEU A 433 14.94 -6.07 -21.84
CA LEU A 433 14.90 -6.87 -23.06
C LEU A 433 13.63 -6.58 -23.86
N TYR A 434 12.47 -6.64 -23.21
CA TYR A 434 11.16 -6.46 -23.85
C TYR A 434 10.95 -5.08 -24.48
N ASP A 435 11.37 -4.02 -23.80
CA ASP A 435 11.17 -2.65 -24.27
C ASP A 435 12.12 -2.25 -25.40
N ARG A 436 13.34 -2.79 -25.38
CA ARG A 436 14.44 -2.26 -26.19
C ARG A 436 15.04 -3.29 -27.15
N TYR A 437 15.25 -4.54 -26.76
CA TYR A 437 16.09 -5.49 -27.50
C TYR A 437 15.31 -6.49 -28.34
N LEU A 438 14.17 -6.99 -27.87
CA LEU A 438 13.37 -7.96 -28.60
C LEU A 438 12.83 -7.34 -29.89
N ILE A 439 12.91 -8.08 -31.01
CA ILE A 439 12.41 -7.57 -32.29
C ILE A 439 10.88 -7.41 -32.23
N VAL A 440 10.43 -6.25 -32.70
CA VAL A 440 9.02 -5.89 -32.81
C VAL A 440 8.62 -5.88 -34.28
N ASP A 441 7.61 -6.66 -34.63
CA ASP A 441 6.90 -6.55 -35.90
C ASP A 441 5.94 -5.37 -35.81
N LYS A 442 6.20 -4.35 -36.65
CA LYS A 442 5.35 -3.15 -36.79
C LYS A 442 4.62 -3.09 -38.12
N THR A 443 4.69 -4.16 -38.92
CA THR A 443 4.05 -4.22 -40.25
C THR A 443 2.56 -4.55 -40.17
N ALA A 444 2.14 -5.22 -39.09
CA ALA A 444 0.74 -5.45 -38.77
C ALA A 444 0.12 -4.23 -38.05
N GLY A 445 -1.21 -4.12 -38.10
CA GLY A 445 -1.94 -3.02 -37.44
C GLY A 445 -1.76 -2.96 -35.91
N ARG A 446 -1.30 -4.05 -35.29
CA ARG A 446 -0.87 -4.10 -33.89
C ARG A 446 0.60 -4.50 -33.82
N HIS A 447 1.40 -3.69 -33.11
CA HIS A 447 2.79 -4.03 -32.85
C HIS A 447 2.89 -5.27 -31.97
N GLN A 448 3.69 -6.25 -32.37
CA GLN A 448 3.87 -7.51 -31.64
C GLN A 448 5.34 -7.89 -31.56
N ARG A 449 5.78 -8.44 -30.42
CA ARG A 449 7.14 -8.97 -30.30
C ARG A 449 7.21 -10.33 -30.98
N ILE A 450 8.32 -10.61 -31.66
CA ILE A 450 8.57 -11.89 -32.32
C ILE A 450 9.68 -12.69 -31.65
N GLU A 451 10.25 -12.19 -30.55
CA GLU A 451 11.31 -12.88 -29.82
C GLU A 451 10.95 -12.99 -28.34
N THR A 452 11.26 -14.15 -27.74
CA THR A 452 11.43 -14.27 -26.29
C THR A 452 12.92 -14.08 -25.96
N PRO A 453 13.29 -13.89 -24.68
CA PRO A 453 14.69 -13.70 -24.31
C PRO A 453 15.62 -14.80 -24.83
N GLN A 454 15.23 -16.07 -24.76
CA GLN A 454 16.06 -17.16 -25.31
C GLN A 454 16.20 -17.13 -26.83
N LEU A 455 15.14 -16.78 -27.56
CA LEU A 455 15.23 -16.62 -29.03
C LEU A 455 16.17 -15.47 -29.39
N PHE A 456 16.11 -14.38 -28.62
CA PHE A 456 17.00 -13.23 -28.74
C PHE A 456 18.48 -13.63 -28.54
N TRP A 457 18.81 -14.35 -27.47
CA TRP A 457 20.19 -14.79 -27.22
C TRP A 457 20.70 -15.74 -28.31
N MET A 458 19.85 -16.65 -28.79
CA MET A 458 20.17 -17.54 -29.90
C MET A 458 20.43 -16.76 -31.20
N ARG A 459 19.56 -15.80 -31.56
CA ARG A 459 19.77 -14.94 -32.73
C ARG A 459 21.11 -14.21 -32.65
N VAL A 460 21.43 -13.61 -31.50
CA VAL A 460 22.67 -12.85 -31.35
C VAL A 460 23.87 -13.77 -31.58
N ALA A 461 23.86 -14.98 -31.01
CA ALA A 461 24.91 -15.96 -31.21
C ALA A 461 25.03 -16.40 -32.68
N MET A 462 23.91 -16.69 -33.36
CA MET A 462 23.89 -17.02 -34.78
C MET A 462 24.45 -15.88 -35.65
N GLY A 463 24.06 -14.64 -35.37
CA GLY A 463 24.51 -13.48 -36.12
C GLY A 463 26.02 -13.25 -36.04
N LEU A 464 26.66 -13.63 -34.93
CA LEU A 464 28.10 -13.49 -34.75
C LEU A 464 28.92 -14.55 -35.47
N PHE A 465 28.36 -15.74 -35.70
CA PHE A 465 29.04 -16.84 -36.38
C PHE A 465 28.50 -17.11 -37.80
N ILE A 466 27.81 -16.12 -38.41
CA ILE A 466 27.13 -16.27 -39.71
C ILE A 466 28.08 -16.50 -40.91
N ASP A 467 29.36 -16.25 -40.71
CA ASP A 467 30.43 -16.41 -41.70
C ASP A 467 31.39 -17.56 -41.36
N GLU A 468 31.21 -18.23 -40.21
CA GLU A 468 32.03 -19.38 -39.83
C GLU A 468 31.74 -20.59 -40.73
N GLN A 469 32.80 -21.29 -41.12
CA GLN A 469 32.71 -22.42 -42.06
C GLN A 469 32.74 -23.77 -41.35
N GLU A 470 33.47 -23.89 -40.24
CA GLU A 470 33.71 -25.16 -39.55
C GLU A 470 32.82 -25.28 -38.31
N ASN A 471 31.89 -26.24 -38.33
CA ASN A 471 30.97 -26.55 -37.24
C ASN A 471 30.31 -25.30 -36.60
N PRO A 472 29.73 -24.40 -37.40
CA PRO A 472 29.30 -23.09 -36.92
C PRO A 472 28.16 -23.20 -35.88
N GLU A 473 27.31 -24.23 -35.94
CA GLU A 473 26.28 -24.46 -34.92
C GLU A 473 26.85 -24.76 -33.53
N ASP A 474 27.98 -25.47 -33.44
CA ASP A 474 28.59 -25.79 -32.14
C ASP A 474 29.18 -24.53 -31.50
N LEU A 475 29.75 -23.64 -32.32
CA LEU A 475 30.20 -22.30 -31.89
C LEU A 475 29.02 -21.44 -31.42
N VAL A 476 27.92 -21.41 -32.19
CA VAL A 476 26.69 -20.71 -31.80
C VAL A 476 26.17 -21.22 -30.46
N ILE A 477 26.06 -22.53 -30.28
CA ILE A 477 25.61 -23.14 -29.02
C ILE A 477 26.57 -22.81 -27.88
N SER A 478 27.88 -22.80 -28.12
CA SER A 478 28.87 -22.45 -27.10
C SER A 478 28.69 -21.02 -26.59
N LEU A 479 28.49 -20.04 -27.49
CA LEU A 479 28.27 -18.65 -27.11
C LEU A 479 26.89 -18.44 -26.49
N TYR A 480 25.86 -19.11 -27.01
CA TYR A 480 24.53 -19.13 -26.41
C TYR A 480 24.60 -19.64 -24.96
N ASN A 481 25.36 -20.69 -24.67
CA ASN A 481 25.56 -21.19 -23.30
C ASN A 481 26.25 -20.17 -22.40
N LEU A 482 27.15 -19.34 -22.92
CA LEU A 482 27.76 -18.23 -22.16
C LEU A 482 26.75 -17.13 -21.83
N TYR A 483 25.86 -16.77 -22.77
CA TYR A 483 24.77 -15.82 -22.52
C TYR A 483 23.76 -16.38 -21.52
N LYS A 484 23.30 -17.61 -21.76
CA LYS A 484 22.37 -18.37 -20.92
C LYS A 484 22.86 -18.44 -19.46
N SER A 485 24.15 -18.75 -19.26
CA SER A 485 24.77 -18.82 -17.93
C SER A 485 25.24 -17.47 -17.38
N ARG A 486 25.03 -16.38 -18.11
CA ARG A 486 25.40 -14.99 -17.74
C ARG A 486 26.87 -14.78 -17.45
N ARG A 487 27.73 -15.67 -17.95
CA ARG A 487 29.18 -15.53 -17.83
C ARG A 487 29.75 -14.50 -18.80
N PHE A 488 28.97 -14.15 -19.82
CA PHE A 488 29.35 -13.18 -20.83
C PHE A 488 28.12 -12.41 -21.29
N CYS A 489 28.32 -11.13 -21.61
CA CYS A 489 27.30 -10.29 -22.24
C CYS A 489 27.98 -9.40 -23.27
N SER A 490 27.47 -9.42 -24.50
CA SER A 490 27.99 -8.57 -25.56
C SER A 490 27.56 -7.12 -25.36
N SER A 491 28.29 -6.21 -25.99
CA SER A 491 27.94 -4.80 -25.98
C SER A 491 26.56 -4.54 -26.61
N THR A 492 25.90 -3.46 -26.19
CA THR A 492 24.60 -3.05 -26.72
C THR A 492 24.48 -3.08 -28.25
N PRO A 493 25.36 -2.48 -29.07
CA PRO A 493 25.22 -2.52 -30.54
C PRO A 493 25.24 -3.95 -31.10
N THR A 494 26.07 -4.83 -30.52
CA THR A 494 26.11 -6.25 -30.89
C THR A 494 24.75 -6.91 -30.62
N LEU A 495 24.22 -6.75 -29.42
CA LEU A 495 22.92 -7.32 -29.03
C LEU A 495 21.75 -6.82 -29.92
N PHE A 496 21.76 -5.54 -30.28
CA PHE A 496 20.73 -4.93 -31.11
C PHE A 496 20.79 -5.39 -32.57
N ASN A 497 21.99 -5.49 -33.14
CA ASN A 497 22.17 -5.57 -34.58
C ASN A 497 22.63 -6.94 -35.07
N SER A 498 23.11 -7.84 -34.21
CA SER A 498 23.50 -9.20 -34.61
C SER A 498 22.34 -9.94 -35.27
N GLY A 499 22.60 -10.47 -36.47
CA GLY A 499 21.63 -11.22 -37.27
C GLY A 499 20.67 -10.34 -38.07
N THR A 500 20.82 -9.01 -38.04
CA THR A 500 20.04 -8.08 -38.88
C THR A 500 20.71 -7.86 -40.25
N PRO A 501 20.00 -7.38 -41.29
CA PRO A 501 20.58 -7.16 -42.62
C PRO A 501 21.77 -6.18 -42.62
N HIS A 502 21.74 -5.17 -41.74
CA HIS A 502 22.85 -4.24 -41.54
C HIS A 502 23.36 -4.35 -40.09
N SER A 503 24.23 -5.35 -39.88
CA SER A 503 24.78 -5.69 -38.57
C SER A 503 25.89 -4.73 -38.12
N GLN A 504 25.52 -3.52 -37.66
CA GLN A 504 26.46 -2.57 -37.06
C GLN A 504 26.82 -3.01 -35.62
N LEU A 505 27.78 -3.90 -35.48
CA LEU A 505 28.08 -4.57 -34.20
C LEU A 505 28.91 -3.72 -33.22
N SER A 506 29.59 -2.70 -33.73
CA SER A 506 30.42 -1.78 -32.96
C SER A 506 29.84 -0.37 -32.99
N SER A 507 29.96 0.35 -31.89
CA SER A 507 29.46 1.71 -31.75
C SER A 507 30.46 2.69 -31.16
N CYS A 508 31.74 2.34 -31.02
CA CYS A 508 32.75 3.24 -30.45
C CYS A 508 33.83 3.49 -31.48
N TYR A 509 34.03 4.76 -31.84
CA TYR A 509 34.98 5.15 -32.88
C TYR A 509 35.94 6.21 -32.39
N LEU A 510 37.19 6.08 -32.83
CA LEU A 510 38.24 7.04 -32.60
C LEU A 510 38.65 7.64 -33.94
N TYR A 511 38.86 8.96 -33.97
CA TYR A 511 39.32 9.67 -35.15
C TYR A 511 40.34 10.75 -34.77
N LYS A 512 41.12 11.17 -35.78
CA LYS A 512 42.04 12.29 -35.67
C LYS A 512 41.72 13.26 -36.80
N VAL A 513 41.62 14.54 -36.46
CA VAL A 513 41.43 15.62 -37.43
C VAL A 513 42.79 16.23 -37.72
N ASP A 514 43.18 16.31 -38.99
CA ASP A 514 44.39 16.98 -39.43
C ASP A 514 44.11 18.48 -39.73
N ASP A 515 45.17 19.28 -39.81
CA ASP A 515 45.09 20.75 -39.97
C ASP A 515 44.80 21.20 -41.41
N SER A 516 43.68 20.76 -41.96
CA SER A 516 43.15 21.24 -43.24
C SER A 516 41.63 21.36 -43.21
N ILE A 517 41.07 22.25 -44.02
CA ILE A 517 39.62 22.43 -44.08
C ILE A 517 38.93 21.15 -44.55
N GLU A 518 39.54 20.42 -45.48
CA GLU A 518 39.05 19.13 -45.96
C GLU A 518 38.98 18.11 -44.84
N SER A 519 40.04 17.96 -44.03
CA SER A 519 40.03 17.02 -42.91
C SER A 519 39.02 17.43 -41.84
N ILE A 520 38.90 18.72 -41.53
CA ILE A 520 37.95 19.23 -40.55
C ILE A 520 36.51 18.93 -41.00
N MET A 521 36.17 19.25 -42.25
CA MET A 521 34.82 19.06 -42.77
C MET A 521 34.49 17.57 -43.02
N LEU A 522 35.41 16.80 -43.59
CA LEU A 522 35.17 15.40 -43.92
C LEU A 522 35.28 14.51 -42.68
N ARG A 523 36.45 14.47 -42.03
CA ARG A 523 36.66 13.59 -40.86
C ARG A 523 35.99 14.11 -39.60
N GLY A 524 36.12 15.42 -39.34
CA GLY A 524 35.60 16.03 -38.12
C GLY A 524 34.07 16.12 -38.08
N ILE A 525 33.40 16.21 -39.24
CA ILE A 525 31.95 16.45 -39.30
C ILE A 525 31.22 15.38 -40.12
N ALA A 526 31.54 15.20 -41.41
CA ALA A 526 30.75 14.34 -42.30
C ALA A 526 30.84 12.85 -41.94
N GLU A 527 32.05 12.31 -41.75
CA GLU A 527 32.27 10.92 -41.32
C GLU A 527 31.62 10.66 -39.95
N ASN A 528 31.77 11.60 -39.03
CA ASN A 528 31.14 11.55 -37.71
C ASN A 528 29.61 11.54 -37.77
N ALA A 529 29.01 12.27 -38.71
CA ALA A 529 27.58 12.19 -38.98
C ALA A 529 27.17 10.78 -39.47
N PHE A 530 27.93 10.18 -40.38
CA PHE A 530 27.65 8.82 -40.86
C PHE A 530 27.79 7.76 -39.75
N LEU A 531 28.81 7.87 -38.90
CA LEU A 531 28.99 6.98 -37.75
C LEU A 531 27.88 7.18 -36.70
N SER A 532 27.47 8.42 -36.46
CA SER A 532 26.38 8.75 -35.52
C SER A 532 25.02 8.25 -36.00
N LYS A 533 24.79 8.15 -37.33
CA LYS A 533 23.52 7.65 -37.91
C LYS A 533 23.08 6.32 -37.31
N TRP A 534 24.03 5.45 -36.96
CA TRP A 534 23.79 4.12 -36.40
C TRP A 534 24.19 4.01 -34.92
N ALA A 535 24.02 5.11 -34.18
CA ALA A 535 24.28 5.19 -32.74
C ALA A 535 25.75 5.00 -32.32
N GLY A 536 26.70 5.39 -33.18
CA GLY A 536 28.10 5.49 -32.80
C GLY A 536 28.34 6.60 -31.76
N GLY A 537 29.09 6.29 -30.70
CA GLY A 537 29.80 7.23 -29.85
C GLY A 537 31.17 7.55 -30.44
N LEU A 538 31.55 8.82 -30.35
CA LEU A 538 32.67 9.38 -31.08
C LEU A 538 33.72 9.97 -30.14
N GLY A 539 35.00 9.70 -30.39
CA GLY A 539 36.13 10.30 -29.68
C GLY A 539 37.17 10.81 -30.67
N GLY A 540 37.40 12.12 -30.72
CA GLY A 540 38.25 12.73 -31.73
C GLY A 540 39.38 13.55 -31.15
N SER A 541 40.61 13.35 -31.65
CA SER A 541 41.69 14.30 -31.38
C SER A 541 41.60 15.49 -32.35
N TRP A 542 41.56 16.69 -31.79
CA TRP A 542 41.52 17.96 -32.50
C TRP A 542 42.82 18.77 -32.36
N THR A 543 43.82 18.22 -31.66
CA THR A 543 45.10 18.89 -31.35
C THR A 543 45.85 19.41 -32.57
N ALA A 544 45.74 18.75 -33.73
CA ALA A 544 46.49 19.16 -34.91
C ALA A 544 45.94 20.45 -35.54
N VAL A 545 44.64 20.75 -35.37
CA VAL A 545 44.01 21.94 -35.94
C VAL A 545 44.62 23.19 -35.33
N ARG A 546 45.13 24.11 -36.16
CA ARG A 546 45.83 25.30 -35.65
C ARG A 546 44.93 26.18 -34.79
N GLY A 547 45.49 26.65 -33.68
CA GLY A 547 44.80 27.56 -32.76
C GLY A 547 44.59 28.98 -33.29
N THR A 548 43.91 29.79 -32.48
CA THR A 548 43.60 31.20 -32.77
C THR A 548 44.87 32.00 -33.08
N GLY A 549 44.83 32.83 -34.12
CA GLY A 549 45.98 33.62 -34.60
C GLY A 549 46.93 32.87 -35.55
N GLY A 550 46.71 31.58 -35.80
CA GLY A 550 47.53 30.82 -36.75
C GLY A 550 47.37 31.32 -38.19
N TYR A 551 48.46 31.63 -38.88
CA TYR A 551 48.44 32.11 -40.27
C TYR A 551 47.85 31.10 -41.25
N ILE A 552 46.99 31.54 -42.18
CA ILE A 552 46.37 30.70 -43.21
C ILE A 552 46.94 31.04 -44.60
N LYS A 553 47.73 30.11 -45.14
CA LYS A 553 48.24 30.19 -46.51
C LYS A 553 47.09 30.04 -47.51
N GLY A 554 46.97 30.97 -48.45
CA GLY A 554 45.93 30.99 -49.48
C GLY A 554 44.93 32.12 -49.28
N THR A 555 44.25 32.18 -48.13
CA THR A 555 43.36 33.31 -47.78
C THR A 555 44.11 34.52 -47.25
N ASN A 556 45.38 34.35 -46.86
CA ASN A 556 46.24 35.39 -46.31
C ASN A 556 45.65 36.06 -45.05
N GLY A 557 44.98 35.27 -44.21
CA GLY A 557 44.38 35.71 -42.95
C GLY A 557 44.85 34.87 -41.76
N GLU A 558 44.16 35.04 -40.62
CA GLU A 558 44.44 34.35 -39.36
C GLU A 558 43.28 33.43 -38.95
N SER A 559 43.62 32.27 -38.37
CA SER A 559 42.67 31.28 -37.85
C SER A 559 41.92 31.82 -36.64
N GLN A 560 40.64 31.47 -36.55
CA GLN A 560 39.80 31.70 -35.36
C GLN A 560 39.88 30.53 -34.34
N GLY A 561 40.81 29.60 -34.58
CA GLY A 561 41.08 28.46 -33.71
C GLY A 561 40.10 27.30 -33.89
N VAL A 562 40.17 26.36 -32.95
CA VAL A 562 39.43 25.10 -33.00
C VAL A 562 37.96 25.26 -32.55
N ILE A 563 37.67 26.28 -31.73
CA ILE A 563 36.36 26.48 -31.07
C ILE A 563 35.18 26.57 -32.06
N PRO A 564 35.24 27.33 -33.18
CA PRO A 564 34.13 27.38 -34.13
C PRO A 564 33.84 26.03 -34.81
N PHE A 565 34.89 25.24 -35.08
CA PHE A 565 34.72 23.91 -35.66
C PHE A 565 34.10 22.93 -34.66
N LEU A 566 34.47 23.04 -33.38
CA LEU A 566 33.85 22.27 -32.30
C LEU A 566 32.38 22.65 -32.08
N LYS A 567 32.00 23.92 -32.29
CA LYS A 567 30.58 24.33 -32.31
C LYS A 567 29.82 23.64 -33.44
N MET A 568 30.40 23.58 -34.63
CA MET A 568 29.78 22.85 -35.74
C MET A 568 29.67 21.34 -35.44
N HIS A 569 30.67 20.75 -34.79
CA HIS A 569 30.59 19.35 -34.35
C HIS A 569 29.49 19.13 -33.29
N ASN A 570 29.35 20.05 -32.33
CA ASN A 570 28.23 20.06 -31.37
C ASN A 570 26.87 19.99 -32.07
N ASP A 571 26.64 20.90 -33.02
CA ASP A 571 25.36 20.99 -33.71
C ASP A 571 25.12 19.78 -34.61
N GLN A 572 26.18 19.19 -35.18
CA GLN A 572 26.12 17.92 -35.89
C GLN A 572 25.69 16.75 -34.98
N LEU A 573 26.18 16.68 -33.73
CA LEU A 573 25.75 15.66 -32.76
C LEU A 573 24.26 15.80 -32.43
N VAL A 574 23.77 17.03 -32.30
CA VAL A 574 22.34 17.32 -32.09
C VAL A 574 21.50 16.98 -33.31
N ALA A 575 22.00 17.25 -34.51
CA ALA A 575 21.29 16.94 -35.75
C ALA A 575 21.18 15.42 -35.97
N VAL A 576 22.23 14.66 -35.64
CA VAL A 576 22.32 13.21 -35.89
C VAL A 576 22.19 12.43 -34.57
N ASN A 577 21.00 12.50 -33.96
CA ASN A 577 20.65 11.89 -32.68
C ASN A 577 20.56 10.35 -32.71
N GLN A 578 21.65 9.64 -33.02
CA GLN A 578 21.77 8.17 -32.89
C GLN A 578 20.56 7.38 -33.45
N GLY A 579 20.09 7.76 -34.64
CA GLY A 579 18.92 7.12 -35.27
C GLY A 579 17.59 7.37 -34.53
N GLY A 580 17.47 8.47 -33.78
CA GLY A 580 16.29 8.86 -33.00
C GLY A 580 16.12 8.10 -31.68
N LYS A 581 17.04 7.19 -31.33
CA LYS A 581 16.91 6.34 -30.14
C LYS A 581 17.55 6.95 -28.88
N ARG A 582 18.62 7.74 -29.03
CA ARG A 582 19.40 8.37 -27.95
C ARG A 582 19.99 9.71 -28.42
N ARG A 583 20.37 10.59 -27.49
CA ARG A 583 21.08 11.83 -27.84
C ARG A 583 22.44 11.49 -28.48
N GLY A 584 22.84 12.25 -29.51
CA GLY A 584 24.20 12.21 -30.04
C GLY A 584 25.22 12.42 -28.92
N SER A 585 26.33 11.67 -28.95
CA SER A 585 27.40 11.80 -27.97
C SER A 585 28.75 11.71 -28.68
N GLY A 586 29.56 12.74 -28.47
CA GLY A 586 30.90 12.84 -29.01
C GLY A 586 31.81 13.56 -28.02
N CYS A 587 33.09 13.19 -28.02
CA CYS A 587 34.10 13.77 -27.16
C CYS A 587 35.26 14.32 -28.00
N ALA A 588 35.50 15.63 -27.90
CA ALA A 588 36.69 16.25 -28.45
C ALA A 588 37.85 16.16 -27.43
N TYR A 589 39.03 15.79 -27.91
CA TYR A 589 40.27 15.75 -27.16
C TYR A 589 41.22 16.84 -27.67
N LEU A 590 41.84 17.56 -26.74
CA LEU A 590 42.81 18.61 -27.03
C LEU A 590 43.99 18.50 -26.07
N GLU A 591 45.23 18.63 -26.59
CA GLU A 591 46.43 18.61 -25.75
C GLU A 591 46.60 19.90 -24.94
N THR A 592 47.16 19.78 -23.74
CA THR A 592 47.19 20.86 -22.75
C THR A 592 48.01 22.08 -23.17
N TRP A 593 48.97 21.93 -24.08
CA TRP A 593 49.80 23.03 -24.58
C TRP A 593 49.16 23.76 -25.77
N HIS A 594 48.01 23.32 -26.27
CA HIS A 594 47.34 23.93 -27.40
C HIS A 594 46.95 25.38 -27.11
N ASN A 595 47.15 26.29 -28.07
CA ASN A 595 46.91 27.74 -27.87
C ASN A 595 45.48 28.07 -27.41
N ASP A 596 44.49 27.28 -27.85
CA ASP A 596 43.08 27.46 -27.48
C ASP A 596 42.66 26.68 -26.20
N ILE A 597 43.60 26.12 -25.42
CA ILE A 597 43.25 25.25 -24.28
C ILE A 597 42.37 25.95 -23.24
N ALA A 598 42.62 27.23 -22.94
CA ALA A 598 41.84 27.96 -21.94
C ALA A 598 40.36 28.07 -22.35
N ASP A 599 40.10 28.44 -23.61
CA ASP A 599 38.75 28.49 -24.16
C ASP A 599 38.11 27.11 -24.25
N PHE A 600 38.89 26.08 -24.61
CA PHE A 600 38.43 24.70 -24.70
C PHE A 600 37.89 24.18 -23.36
N LEU A 601 38.55 24.52 -22.25
CA LEU A 601 38.10 24.16 -20.90
C LEU A 601 36.79 24.85 -20.49
N GLU A 602 36.44 25.98 -21.13
CA GLU A 602 35.23 26.73 -20.84
C GLU A 602 34.02 26.37 -21.74
N LEU A 603 34.22 25.51 -22.75
CA LEU A 603 33.20 25.16 -23.76
C LEU A 603 31.86 24.72 -23.19
N ARG A 604 31.85 24.11 -22.00
CA ARG A 604 30.64 23.57 -21.35
C ARG A 604 30.10 24.44 -20.21
N ARG A 605 30.64 25.65 -19.98
CA ARG A 605 30.09 26.58 -18.98
C ARG A 605 28.69 27.03 -19.38
N ASN A 606 27.78 27.12 -18.40
CA ASN A 606 26.38 27.54 -18.63
C ASN A 606 26.23 29.03 -18.97
N THR A 607 27.27 29.84 -18.75
CA THR A 607 27.26 31.30 -18.99
C THR A 607 28.41 31.72 -19.89
N GLY A 608 28.27 32.87 -20.55
CA GLY A 608 29.25 33.46 -21.46
C GLY A 608 28.71 33.60 -22.88
N ASP A 609 29.61 33.85 -23.85
CA ASP A 609 29.24 33.96 -25.26
C ASP A 609 28.89 32.60 -25.86
N GLU A 610 27.65 32.44 -26.30
CA GLU A 610 27.10 31.23 -26.91
C GLU A 610 27.89 30.76 -28.15
N ARG A 611 28.55 31.68 -28.87
CA ARG A 611 29.39 31.34 -30.02
C ARG A 611 30.63 30.54 -29.63
N ARG A 612 31.03 30.56 -28.35
CA ARG A 612 32.16 29.83 -27.78
C ARG A 612 31.69 28.74 -26.80
N ARG A 613 30.50 28.16 -27.01
CA ARG A 613 29.95 27.09 -26.19
C ARG A 613 29.54 25.88 -27.00
N ALA A 614 29.78 24.69 -26.48
CA ALA A 614 29.42 23.40 -27.06
C ALA A 614 28.81 22.52 -25.96
N HIS A 615 27.53 22.73 -25.66
CA HIS A 615 26.85 22.12 -24.51
C HIS A 615 26.60 20.62 -24.65
N ASP A 616 26.40 20.15 -25.88
CA ASP A 616 26.02 18.79 -26.24
C ASP A 616 27.23 17.90 -26.55
N MET A 617 28.41 18.49 -26.68
CA MET A 617 29.68 17.78 -26.90
C MET A 617 30.46 17.65 -25.59
N ASN A 618 31.02 16.46 -25.34
CA ASN A 618 31.97 16.24 -24.26
C ASN A 618 33.36 16.77 -24.64
N THR A 619 34.14 17.17 -23.63
CA THR A 619 35.52 17.63 -23.81
C THR A 619 36.43 16.84 -22.89
N ALA A 620 37.64 16.54 -23.36
CA ALA A 620 38.67 15.86 -22.60
C ALA A 620 40.04 16.51 -22.87
N ASN A 621 40.80 16.72 -21.80
CA ASN A 621 42.17 17.21 -21.90
C ASN A 621 43.11 16.01 -22.10
N TRP A 622 43.95 16.05 -23.12
CA TRP A 622 45.00 15.06 -23.36
C TRP A 622 46.30 15.56 -22.74
N ILE A 623 46.57 15.13 -21.51
CA ILE A 623 47.62 15.70 -20.67
C ILE A 623 48.94 14.95 -20.87
N PRO A 624 50.00 15.58 -21.42
CA PRO A 624 51.31 14.96 -21.47
C PRO A 624 51.94 14.93 -20.08
N ASP A 625 52.72 13.88 -19.78
CA ASP A 625 53.42 13.73 -18.49
C ASP A 625 54.25 14.96 -18.09
N LEU A 626 54.81 15.69 -19.06
CA LEU A 626 55.59 16.89 -18.80
C LEU A 626 54.76 18.00 -18.17
N PHE A 627 53.47 18.13 -18.49
CA PHE A 627 52.60 19.11 -17.85
C PHE A 627 52.42 18.78 -16.36
N MET A 628 52.19 17.51 -16.01
CA MET A 628 52.03 17.09 -14.62
C MET A 628 53.30 17.29 -13.77
N LYS A 629 54.48 17.33 -14.39
CA LYS A 629 55.76 17.61 -13.72
C LYS A 629 56.00 19.10 -13.46
N ARG A 630 55.28 19.99 -14.14
CA ARG A 630 55.38 21.45 -14.01
C ARG A 630 54.32 21.94 -13.04
#